data_AF-A0A8T4LLI7-F1
#
_entry.id   AF-A0A8T4LLI7-F1
#
_cell.length_a   1.000
_cell.length_b   1.000
_cell.length_c   1.000
_cell.angle_alpha   90.00
_cell.angle_beta   90.00
_cell.angle_gamma   90.00
#
_symmetry.space_group_name_H-M   'P 1'
#
loop_
_entity.id
_entity.type
_entity.pdbx_description
1 polymer ?
#
loop_
_entity_poly.entity_id
_entity_poly.type
_entity_poly.pdbx_seq_one_letter_code
_entity_poly.pdbx_strand_id
1 'polypeptide(L)' 'MKYSLVIPCYNKNGNLSILHNEIKKVMSSITDQNKYEIIYVNDGSISFMSINLKPHSLECGSNFRVLDPRKS' A
#
# COMPACT_ATOMS: atom_id res chain seq x y z
N MET A 1 17.00 -8.53 7.60
CA MET A 1 15.73 -9.21 7.26
C MET A 1 14.96 -8.36 6.26
N LYS A 2 14.18 -8.98 5.37
CA LYS A 2 13.32 -8.29 4.40
C LYS A 2 11.86 -8.67 4.70
N TYR A 3 10.96 -7.70 4.77
CA TYR A 3 9.55 -7.90 5.13
C TYR A 3 8.62 -7.64 3.95
N SER A 4 7.55 -8.43 3.81
CA SER A 4 6.49 -8.16 2.85
C SER A 4 5.16 -8.08 3.58
N LEU A 5 4.52 -6.92 3.55
CA LEU A 5 3.27 -6.66 4.25
C LEU A 5 2.12 -6.72 3.26
N VAL A 6 1.28 -7.75 3.35
CA VAL A 6 0.14 -7.96 2.44
C VAL A 6 -1.16 -7.56 3.13
N ILE A 7 -1.91 -6.64 2.53
CA ILE A 7 -3.08 -6.03 3.15
C ILE A 7 -4.30 -6.15 2.22
N PRO A 8 -5.25 -7.07 2.49
CA PRO A 8 -6.50 -7.13 1.77
C PRO A 8 -7.38 -5.91 2.11
N CYS A 9 -8.00 -5.34 1.08
CA CYS A 9 -8.70 -4.07 1.18
C CYS A 9 -10.08 -4.16 0.51
N TYR A 10 -11.14 -4.02 1.31
CA TYR A 10 -12.54 -3.97 0.87
C TYR A 10 -13.25 -2.70 1.34
N ASN A 11 -13.69 -1.83 0.42
CA ASN A 11 -14.46 -0.60 0.67
C ASN A 11 -13.86 0.34 1.75
N LYS A 12 -12.53 0.39 1.90
CA LYS A 12 -11.81 1.21 2.91
C LYS A 12 -11.31 2.56 2.39
N ASN A 13 -12.05 3.16 1.46
CA ASN A 13 -11.63 4.32 0.68
C ASN A 13 -11.11 5.52 1.51
N GLY A 14 -11.64 5.78 2.72
CA GLY A 14 -11.16 6.87 3.58
C GLY A 14 -9.96 6.54 4.48
N ASN A 15 -9.71 5.27 4.80
CA ASN A 15 -8.78 4.90 5.89
C ASN A 15 -7.40 4.44 5.38
N LEU A 16 -7.27 4.17 4.08
CA LEU A 16 -6.05 3.60 3.51
C LEU A 16 -4.85 4.55 3.61
N SER A 17 -5.06 5.85 3.48
CA SER A 17 -4.00 6.86 3.63
C SER A 17 -3.48 6.93 5.07
N ILE A 18 -4.37 6.84 6.06
CA ILE A 18 -3.99 6.83 7.49
C ILE A 18 -3.23 5.55 7.80
N LEU A 19 -3.75 4.40 7.36
CA LEU A 19 -3.10 3.11 7.50
C LEU A 19 -1.70 3.11 6.88
N HIS A 20 -1.55 3.63 5.66
CA HIS A 20 -0.27 3.74 4.98
C HIS A 20 0.75 4.58 5.77
N ASN A 21 0.33 5.74 6.27
CA ASN A 21 1.19 6.64 7.04
C ASN A 21 1.66 5.99 8.35
N GLU A 22 0.77 5.31 9.08
CA GLU A 22 1.14 4.62 10.31
C GLU A 22 2.07 3.43 10.06
N ILE A 23 1.82 2.64 9.00
CA ILE A 23 2.73 1.57 8.60
C ILE A 23 4.11 2.14 8.26
N LYS A 24 4.18 3.21 7.46
CA LYS A 24 5.46 3.83 7.08
C LYS A 24 6.21 4.32 8.31
N LYS A 25 5.52 4.95 9.27
CA LYS A 25 6.09 5.44 10.53
C LYS A 25 6.68 4.30 11.36
N VAL A 26 5.94 3.20 11.54
CA VAL A 26 6.41 2.04 12.32
C VAL A 26 7.53 1.31 11.59
N MET A 27 7.39 1.04 10.29
CA MET A 27 8.40 0.30 9.55
C MET A 27 9.73 1.08 9.44
N SER A 28 9.68 2.41 9.39
CA SER A 28 10.90 3.25 9.39
C SER A 28 11.67 3.20 10.71
N SER A 29 11.06 2.80 11.83
CA SER A 29 11.80 2.58 13.09
C SER A 29 12.33 1.15 13.24
N ILE A 30 11.81 0.20 12.45
CA ILE A 30 12.19 -1.21 12.50
C ILE A 30 13.29 -1.53 11.48
N THR A 31 13.22 -0.94 10.28
CA THR A 31 14.14 -1.29 9.19
C THR A 31 14.26 -0.19 8.14
N ASP A 32 15.30 -0.29 7.30
CA ASP A 32 15.50 0.61 6.16
C ASP A 32 14.34 0.47 5.18
N GLN A 33 13.98 1.57 4.50
CA GLN A 33 12.87 1.59 3.54
C GLN A 33 12.97 0.45 2.51
N ASN A 34 14.17 0.19 1.98
CA ASN A 34 14.42 -0.83 0.95
C ASN A 34 14.32 -2.29 1.46
N LYS A 35 14.08 -2.48 2.76
CA LYS A 35 13.96 -3.79 3.42
C LYS A 35 12.52 -4.17 3.75
N TYR A 36 11.53 -3.37 3.34
CA TYR A 36 10.14 -3.82 3.38
C TYR A 36 9.38 -3.43 2.12
N GLU A 37 8.30 -4.13 1.82
CA GLU A 37 7.31 -3.72 0.83
C GLU A 37 5.89 -3.79 1.40
N ILE A 38 4.98 -2.98 0.88
CA ILE A 38 3.55 -3.00 1.20
C ILE A 38 2.76 -3.38 -0.06
N ILE A 39 1.97 -4.43 0.01
CA ILE A 39 1.15 -4.93 -1.09
C ILE A 39 -0.31 -4.78 -0.69
N TYR A 40 -1.01 -3.80 -1.28
CA TYR A 40 -2.45 -3.66 -1.10
C TYR A 40 -3.17 -4.54 -2.11
N VAL A 41 -4.00 -5.46 -1.64
CA VAL A 41 -4.79 -6.36 -2.49
C VAL A 41 -6.23 -5.89 -2.49
N ASN A 42 -6.78 -5.58 -3.67
CA ASN A 42 -8.19 -5.27 -3.79
C ASN A 42 -9.04 -6.53 -3.66
N ASP A 43 -9.82 -6.61 -2.58
CA ASP A 43 -10.67 -7.74 -2.24
C ASP A 43 -12.12 -7.56 -2.75
N GLY A 44 -12.28 -6.97 -3.95
CA GLY A 44 -13.59 -6.79 -4.59
C GLY A 44 -14.28 -5.44 -4.37
N SER A 45 -13.56 -4.40 -3.92
CA SER A 45 -14.12 -3.05 -3.70
C SER A 45 -14.59 -2.41 -5.01
N ILE A 46 -15.87 -2.08 -5.17
CA ILE A 46 -16.43 -1.49 -6.41
C ILE A 46 -15.57 -0.31 -6.89
N SER A 47 -15.30 0.64 -6.00
CA SER A 47 -14.29 1.67 -6.21
C SER A 47 -13.14 1.45 -5.23
N PHE A 48 -11.98 1.09 -5.75
CA PHE A 48 -10.70 1.08 -5.01
C PHE A 48 -10.03 2.46 -5.03
N MET A 49 -10.73 3.46 -5.57
CA MET A 49 -10.16 4.75 -5.95
C MET A 49 -10.36 5.76 -4.82
N SER A 50 -9.52 5.65 -3.80
CA SER A 50 -9.28 6.72 -2.83
C SER A 50 -7.89 6.70 -2.24
N ILE A 51 -7.07 5.73 -2.64
CA ILE A 51 -5.65 5.84 -2.52
C ILE A 51 -5.20 6.88 -3.57
N ASN A 52 -4.96 8.14 -3.17
CA ASN A 52 -4.25 9.15 -3.95
C ASN A 52 -2.76 8.78 -4.20
N LEU A 53 -2.39 7.50 -4.03
CA LEU A 53 -1.18 6.91 -4.56
C LEU A 53 -1.47 6.69 -6.04
N LYS A 54 -1.21 7.73 -6.85
CA LYS A 54 -1.23 7.57 -8.30
C LYS A 54 -0.40 6.33 -8.65
N PRO A 55 -0.88 5.41 -9.51
CA PRO A 55 -0.06 4.32 -10.05
C PRO A 55 1.15 4.81 -10.89
N HIS A 56 1.41 6.12 -10.90
CA HIS A 56 2.41 6.80 -11.72
C HIS A 56 3.06 8.02 -11.05
N SER A 57 3.02 8.14 -9.72
CA SER A 57 3.95 9.04 -9.03
C SER A 57 5.19 8.24 -8.65
N LEU A 58 6.16 8.24 -9.56
CA LEU A 58 7.55 7.93 -9.29
C LEU A 58 8.09 8.91 -8.23
N GLU A 59 7.74 8.72 -6.95
CA GLU A 59 8.72 9.00 -5.92
C GLU A 59 9.67 7.81 -5.91
N CYS A 60 10.86 8.04 -6.43
CA CYS A 60 12.01 7.15 -6.30
C CYS A 60 12.15 6.74 -4.81
N GLY A 61 11.75 5.52 -4.46
CA GLY A 61 11.79 5.00 -3.09
C GLY A 61 10.48 4.50 -2.47
N SER A 62 9.35 4.53 -3.20
CA SER A 62 8.08 4.03 -2.66
C SER A 62 7.99 2.50 -2.66
N ASN A 63 8.19 1.87 -1.50
CA ASN A 63 8.13 0.41 -1.36
C ASN A 63 6.69 -0.13 -1.25
N PHE A 64 5.79 0.23 -2.16
CA PHE A 64 4.45 -0.34 -2.17
C PHE A 64 3.90 -0.61 -3.58
N ARG A 65 2.93 -1.52 -3.68
CA ARG A 65 2.20 -1.86 -4.90
C ARG A 65 0.75 -2.21 -4.61
N VAL A 66 -0.11 -2.08 -5.61
CA VAL A 66 -1.53 -2.45 -5.56
C VAL A 66 -1.78 -3.59 -6.53
N LEU A 67 -2.43 -4.65 -6.06
CA LEU A 67 -2.92 -5.76 -6.87
C LEU A 67 -4.46 -5.66 -6.97
N ASP A 68 -4.98 -5.38 -8.16
CA ASP A 68 -6.43 -5.38 -8.43
C ASP A 68 -6.77 -6.46 -9.46
N PRO A 69 -7.30 -7.63 -9.02
CA PRO A 69 -7.58 -8.74 -9.92
C PRO A 69 -8.70 -8.43 -10.93
N ARG A 70 -9.48 -7.36 -10.73
CA ARG A 70 -10.57 -6.97 -11.65
C ARG A 70 -10.10 -6.10 -12.81
N LYS A 71 -8.83 -5.67 -12.81
CA LYS A 71 -8.21 -4.88 -13.88
C LYS A 71 -7.30 -5.72 -14.79
N SER A 72 -7.49 -7.05 -14.79
CA SER A 72 -6.76 -7.99 -15.66
C SER A 72 -7.24 -7.94 -17.10
#